data_AF-A0A352VCK5-F1
#
_entry.id   AF-A0A352VCK5-F1
#
_cell.length_a   1.000
_cell.length_b   1.000
_cell.length_c   1.000
_cell.angle_alpha   90.00
_cell.angle_beta   90.00
_cell.angle_gamma   90.00
#
_symmetry.space_group_name_H-M   'P 1'
#
loop_
_entity.id
_entity.type
_entity.pdbx_description
1 polymer ?
#
loop_
_entity_poly.entity_id
_entity_poly.type
_entity_poly.pdbx_seq_one_letter_code
_entity_poly.pdbx_strand_id
1 'polypeptide(L)'
;RTLSAEEIEEKKQSGIQPVIRFKAPLDGKTSFEDTILGRIEVDNNTLQDFVLLKSDGFPTYHLANIIDDHFMEITHVLRAQEWIPSTPNHVLLYKAFGWDHPQFCHMPMVMGEDGKKLSKRHGATQVIEFRKAYLPEALLNFIALLGWSYNDKDEFFSLQELAKIFDIKRINSSPAIFDYKKLNYFNGSYIRKSSQEKIIGLILPYYIEAGLISKNPTKEELDYLHTIMPLVQERLELLTDAPLYSDFFFGDYPPYKTWEMIVPKNTEKSKIIEVLSMAKEMLEALGEKDDKELEAEIYSITEKLGVKAGAVFMPLRIAITGVNKSPELFPVMHILGKERSLKRIENAINKLKSEL
;
A
#
# COMPACT_ATOMS: atom_id res chain seq x y z
N ARG A 1 -18.10 16.89 -45.05
CA ARG A 1 -17.57 18.24 -44.69
C ARG A 1 -18.33 19.36 -45.39
N THR A 2 -18.67 19.19 -46.67
CA THR A 2 -19.47 20.15 -47.43
C THR A 2 -20.72 19.40 -47.90
N LEU A 3 -21.88 19.74 -47.36
CA LEU A 3 -23.16 19.20 -47.82
C LEU A 3 -23.84 20.25 -48.69
N SER A 4 -24.54 19.81 -49.74
CA SER A 4 -25.41 20.69 -50.53
C SER A 4 -26.64 21.09 -49.73
N ALA A 5 -27.34 22.15 -50.16
CA ALA A 5 -28.59 22.56 -49.53
C ALA A 5 -29.66 21.46 -49.61
N GLU A 6 -29.70 20.72 -50.72
CA GLU A 6 -30.60 19.59 -50.93
C GLU A 6 -30.31 18.44 -49.96
N GLU A 7 -29.05 18.05 -49.80
CA GLU A 7 -28.63 17.00 -48.85
C GLU A 7 -28.93 17.37 -47.39
N ILE A 8 -28.82 18.66 -47.04
CA ILE A 8 -29.17 19.16 -45.71
C ILE A 8 -30.67 19.04 -45.47
N GLU A 9 -31.49 19.42 -46.45
CA GLU A 9 -32.94 19.39 -46.35
C GLU A 9 -33.49 17.96 -46.27
N GLU A 10 -32.97 17.04 -47.09
CA GLU A 10 -33.30 15.61 -47.03
C GLU A 10 -33.03 15.01 -45.64
N LYS A 11 -31.88 15.37 -45.04
CA LYS A 11 -31.51 14.92 -43.68
C LYS A 11 -32.42 15.49 -42.60
N LYS A 12 -32.87 16.74 -42.73
CA LYS A 12 -33.84 17.34 -41.82
C LYS A 12 -35.21 16.66 -41.91
N GLN A 13 -35.69 16.42 -43.14
CA GLN A 13 -37.00 15.78 -43.38
C GLN A 13 -37.05 14.33 -42.89
N SER A 14 -35.93 13.62 -42.96
CA SER A 14 -35.79 12.28 -42.38
C SER A 14 -35.65 12.24 -40.85
N GLY A 15 -35.71 13.41 -40.18
CA GLY A 15 -35.69 13.51 -38.72
C GLY A 15 -34.31 13.31 -38.08
N ILE A 16 -33.23 13.33 -38.87
CA ILE A 16 -31.86 13.17 -38.36
C ILE A 16 -31.51 14.36 -37.47
N GLN A 17 -31.19 14.07 -36.20
CA GLN A 17 -30.65 15.06 -35.27
C GLN A 17 -29.13 15.17 -35.45
N PRO A 18 -28.59 16.32 -35.89
CA PRO A 18 -27.19 16.45 -36.21
C PRO A 18 -26.32 16.52 -34.94
N VAL A 19 -25.03 16.23 -35.13
CA VAL A 19 -23.97 16.56 -34.18
C VAL A 19 -23.12 17.69 -34.76
N ILE A 20 -22.48 18.49 -33.90
CA ILE A 20 -21.48 19.47 -34.34
C ILE A 20 -20.12 18.79 -34.32
N ARG A 21 -19.39 18.85 -35.44
CA ARG A 21 -18.04 18.28 -35.57
C ARG A 21 -17.02 19.38 -35.81
N PHE A 22 -15.83 19.20 -35.24
CA PHE A 22 -14.68 20.04 -35.55
C PHE A 22 -14.15 19.69 -36.94
N LYS A 23 -13.77 20.70 -37.71
CA LYS A 23 -13.20 20.52 -39.06
C LYS A 23 -11.68 20.47 -38.96
N ALA A 24 -11.11 19.28 -38.82
CA ALA A 24 -9.66 19.11 -38.77
C ALA A 24 -9.01 19.40 -40.15
N PRO A 25 -7.82 20.02 -40.24
CA PRO A 25 -7.12 20.17 -41.52
C PRO A 25 -6.88 18.82 -42.20
N LEU A 26 -6.87 18.76 -43.53
CA LEU A 26 -6.61 17.51 -44.27
C LEU A 26 -5.12 17.24 -44.48
N ASP A 27 -4.33 18.31 -44.51
CA ASP A 27 -2.93 18.33 -44.86
C ASP A 27 -2.13 19.22 -43.90
N GLY A 28 -0.81 19.14 -43.99
CA GLY A 28 0.12 19.77 -43.06
C GLY A 28 0.27 19.00 -41.75
N LYS A 29 0.82 19.68 -40.76
CA LYS A 29 1.21 19.09 -39.47
C LYS A 29 0.69 19.92 -38.32
N THR A 30 0.36 19.25 -37.22
CA THR A 30 0.06 19.88 -35.93
C THR A 30 1.14 19.47 -34.95
N SER A 31 1.71 20.45 -34.26
CA SER A 31 2.77 20.22 -33.28
C SER A 31 2.48 20.97 -31.99
N PHE A 32 3.01 20.44 -30.89
CA PHE A 32 3.00 21.08 -29.58
C PHE A 32 4.25 20.69 -28.81
N GLU A 33 4.61 21.52 -27.83
CA GLU A 33 5.70 21.23 -26.90
C GLU A 33 5.12 20.62 -25.62
N ASP A 34 5.61 19.44 -25.25
CA ASP A 34 5.37 18.84 -23.95
C ASP A 34 6.58 19.05 -23.04
N THR A 35 6.33 19.44 -21.80
CA THR A 35 7.41 19.78 -20.85
C THR A 35 8.29 18.57 -20.48
N ILE A 36 7.75 17.34 -20.57
CA ILE A 36 8.45 16.09 -20.25
C ILE A 36 8.94 15.41 -21.54
N LEU A 37 8.06 15.31 -22.54
CA LEU A 37 8.31 14.50 -23.74
C LEU A 37 8.94 15.30 -24.89
N GLY A 38 9.03 16.63 -24.75
CA GLY A 38 9.51 17.54 -25.78
C GLY A 38 8.51 17.73 -26.91
N ARG A 39 9.02 18.11 -28.09
CA ARG A 39 8.19 18.39 -29.25
C ARG A 39 7.52 17.14 -29.80
N ILE A 40 6.20 17.16 -29.87
CA ILE A 40 5.39 16.12 -30.52
C ILE A 40 4.74 16.71 -31.76
N GLU A 41 4.81 15.98 -32.87
CA GLU A 41 4.28 16.39 -34.17
C GLU A 41 3.50 15.24 -34.81
N VAL A 42 2.33 15.54 -35.34
CA VAL A 42 1.47 14.59 -36.05
C VAL A 42 1.06 15.14 -37.40
N ASP A 43 0.90 14.24 -38.37
CA ASP A 43 0.34 14.59 -39.68
C ASP A 43 -1.17 14.80 -39.56
N ASN A 44 -1.67 15.92 -40.10
CA ASN A 44 -3.08 16.28 -39.98
C ASN A 44 -4.03 15.27 -40.66
N ASN A 45 -3.53 14.52 -41.65
CA ASN A 45 -4.29 13.46 -42.32
C ASN A 45 -4.63 12.27 -41.38
N THR A 46 -3.96 12.14 -40.23
CA THR A 46 -4.27 11.15 -39.20
C THR A 46 -5.38 11.63 -38.25
N LEU A 47 -5.69 12.92 -38.26
CA LEU A 47 -6.70 13.55 -37.40
C LEU A 47 -8.07 13.50 -38.08
N GLN A 48 -9.10 13.21 -37.29
CA GLN A 48 -10.48 13.08 -37.77
C GLN A 48 -11.35 14.26 -37.33
N ASP A 49 -12.46 14.48 -38.05
CA ASP A 49 -13.51 15.40 -37.61
C ASP A 49 -14.25 14.84 -36.40
N PHE A 50 -13.73 15.14 -35.21
CA PHE A 50 -14.28 14.68 -33.96
C PHE A 50 -15.52 15.51 -33.55
N VAL A 51 -16.39 14.90 -32.77
CA VAL A 51 -17.64 15.53 -32.32
C VAL A 51 -17.33 16.52 -31.20
N LEU A 52 -17.89 17.72 -31.30
CA LEU A 52 -17.84 18.78 -30.28
C LEU A 52 -19.12 18.85 -29.46
N LEU A 53 -20.27 18.76 -30.13
CA LEU A 53 -21.59 18.81 -29.52
C LEU A 53 -22.40 17.61 -30.02
N LYS A 54 -22.97 16.85 -29.08
CA LYS A 54 -23.87 15.73 -29.39
C LYS A 54 -25.24 16.26 -29.81
N SER A 55 -26.08 15.38 -30.36
CA SER A 55 -27.45 15.70 -30.78
C SER A 55 -28.37 16.07 -29.62
N ASP A 56 -28.03 15.66 -28.39
CA ASP A 56 -28.72 16.04 -27.15
C ASP A 56 -28.31 17.45 -26.65
N GLY A 57 -27.44 18.16 -27.37
CA GLY A 57 -26.97 19.49 -27.01
C GLY A 57 -25.84 19.50 -25.96
N PHE A 58 -25.41 18.35 -25.44
CA PHE A 58 -24.29 18.31 -24.49
C PHE A 58 -22.93 18.30 -25.21
N PRO A 59 -21.92 19.02 -24.66
CA PRO A 59 -20.56 19.01 -25.19
C PRO A 59 -19.88 17.66 -24.99
N THR A 60 -18.91 17.35 -25.84
CA THR A 60 -17.97 16.25 -25.62
C THR A 60 -16.84 16.69 -24.68
N TYR A 61 -16.07 15.71 -24.19
CA TYR A 61 -14.87 15.96 -23.40
C TYR A 61 -13.95 17.00 -24.06
N HIS A 62 -13.73 16.89 -25.38
CA HIS A 62 -12.88 17.84 -26.08
C HIS A 62 -13.43 19.25 -25.90
N LEU A 63 -14.64 19.57 -26.39
CA LEU A 63 -15.15 20.95 -26.32
C LEU A 63 -15.21 21.50 -24.89
N ALA A 64 -15.69 20.70 -23.92
CA ALA A 64 -15.80 21.14 -22.53
C ALA A 64 -14.43 21.43 -21.91
N ASN A 65 -13.46 20.52 -22.06
CA ASN A 65 -12.14 20.67 -21.44
C ASN A 65 -11.41 21.94 -21.91
N ILE A 66 -11.40 22.26 -23.21
CA ILE A 66 -10.69 23.45 -23.70
C ILE A 66 -11.35 24.75 -23.24
N ILE A 67 -12.70 24.77 -23.22
CA ILE A 67 -13.46 25.92 -22.77
C ILE A 67 -13.20 26.16 -21.29
N ASP A 68 -13.31 25.12 -20.47
CA ASP A 68 -13.08 25.22 -19.03
C ASP A 68 -11.63 25.60 -18.72
N ASP A 69 -10.64 24.97 -19.35
CA ASP A 69 -9.22 25.29 -19.14
C ASP A 69 -8.93 26.77 -19.48
N HIS A 70 -9.52 27.30 -20.56
CA HIS A 70 -9.35 28.70 -20.95
C HIS A 70 -10.01 29.66 -19.95
N PHE A 71 -11.29 29.46 -19.63
CA PHE A 71 -12.03 30.36 -18.74
C PHE A 71 -11.63 30.24 -17.26
N MET A 72 -10.99 29.13 -16.86
CA MET A 72 -10.38 28.96 -15.54
C MET A 72 -8.90 29.38 -15.50
N GLU A 73 -8.38 29.95 -16.60
CA GLU A 73 -7.01 30.47 -16.70
C GLU A 73 -5.94 29.42 -16.36
N ILE A 74 -6.14 28.18 -16.80
CA ILE A 74 -5.20 27.10 -16.56
C ILE A 74 -3.89 27.39 -17.30
N THR A 75 -2.76 27.38 -16.58
CA THR A 75 -1.43 27.64 -17.14
C THR A 75 -0.68 26.38 -17.54
N HIS A 76 -0.88 25.28 -16.81
CA HIS A 76 -0.23 23.99 -17.01
C HIS A 76 -1.24 22.85 -16.87
N VAL A 77 -1.26 21.94 -17.84
CA VAL A 77 -2.11 20.74 -17.82
C VAL A 77 -1.22 19.53 -17.57
N LEU A 78 -1.25 19.04 -16.32
CA LEU A 78 -0.60 17.80 -15.92
C LEU A 78 -1.63 16.68 -15.99
N ARG A 79 -1.44 15.72 -16.91
CA ARG A 79 -2.38 14.60 -17.11
C ARG A 79 -1.68 13.33 -17.54
N ALA A 80 -2.37 12.20 -17.41
CA ALA A 80 -1.81 10.90 -17.79
C ALA A 80 -1.43 10.84 -19.29
N GLN A 81 -0.36 10.10 -19.60
CA GLN A 81 0.15 9.88 -20.96
C GLN A 81 -0.90 9.36 -21.95
N GLU A 82 -1.95 8.69 -21.47
CA GLU A 82 -3.05 8.19 -22.30
C GLU A 82 -3.83 9.28 -23.05
N TRP A 83 -3.70 10.54 -22.62
CA TRP A 83 -4.37 11.68 -23.25
C TRP A 83 -3.56 12.33 -24.38
N ILE A 84 -2.30 11.92 -24.60
CA ILE A 84 -1.46 12.45 -25.70
C ILE A 84 -2.16 12.40 -27.07
N PRO A 85 -2.84 11.31 -27.47
CA PRO A 85 -3.51 11.26 -28.77
C PRO A 85 -4.60 12.33 -28.95
N SER A 86 -5.12 12.89 -27.86
CA SER A 86 -6.12 13.96 -27.90
C SER A 86 -5.51 15.37 -27.99
N THR A 87 -4.24 15.54 -27.60
CA THR A 87 -3.61 16.87 -27.52
C THR A 87 -3.53 17.60 -28.85
N PRO A 88 -3.20 16.98 -30.01
CA PRO A 88 -3.25 17.67 -31.30
C PRO A 88 -4.63 18.23 -31.64
N ASN A 89 -5.70 17.52 -31.29
CA ASN A 89 -7.08 18.01 -31.48
C ASN A 89 -7.36 19.23 -30.60
N HIS A 90 -6.85 19.23 -29.36
CA HIS A 90 -6.97 20.37 -28.44
C HIS A 90 -6.20 21.59 -28.94
N VAL A 91 -4.99 21.42 -29.46
CA VAL A 91 -4.17 22.49 -30.06
C VAL A 91 -4.91 23.13 -31.25
N LEU A 92 -5.52 22.31 -32.12
CA LEU A 92 -6.33 22.81 -33.23
C LEU A 92 -7.57 23.58 -32.75
N LEU A 93 -8.19 23.17 -31.64
CA LEU A 93 -9.32 23.89 -31.05
C LEU A 93 -8.91 25.23 -30.47
N TYR A 94 -7.86 25.29 -29.65
CA TYR A 94 -7.31 26.54 -29.14
C TYR A 94 -7.02 27.51 -30.30
N LYS A 95 -6.36 27.02 -31.35
CA LYS A 95 -6.11 27.80 -32.57
C LYS A 95 -7.39 28.30 -33.25
N ALA A 96 -8.43 27.47 -33.32
CA ALA A 96 -9.70 27.85 -33.94
C ALA A 96 -10.45 28.92 -33.15
N PHE A 97 -10.33 28.93 -31.81
CA PHE A 97 -10.86 29.98 -30.96
C PHE A 97 -9.98 31.24 -30.91
N GLY A 98 -8.75 31.18 -31.46
CA GLY A 98 -7.78 32.27 -31.36
C GLY A 98 -7.14 32.39 -29.97
N TRP A 99 -7.06 31.29 -29.25
CA TRP A 99 -6.51 31.22 -27.89
C TRP A 99 -5.14 30.55 -27.89
N ASP A 100 -4.31 30.93 -26.92
CA ASP A 100 -3.11 30.19 -26.58
C ASP A 100 -3.48 28.98 -25.70
N HIS A 101 -2.86 27.84 -25.98
CA HIS A 101 -3.03 26.65 -25.15
C HIS A 101 -2.10 26.71 -23.92
N PRO A 102 -2.45 26.05 -22.80
CA PRO A 102 -1.57 25.92 -21.64
C PRO A 102 -0.32 25.10 -21.98
N GLN A 103 0.66 25.11 -21.07
CA GLN A 103 1.77 24.18 -21.16
C GLN A 103 1.28 22.75 -20.89
N PHE A 104 1.62 21.81 -21.78
CA PHE A 104 1.26 20.41 -21.61
C PHE A 104 2.38 19.65 -20.88
N CYS A 105 1.99 18.77 -19.97
CA CYS A 105 2.87 17.91 -19.20
C CYS A 105 2.23 16.53 -19.05
N HIS A 106 2.60 15.59 -19.91
CA HIS A 106 2.04 14.25 -19.88
C HIS A 106 2.83 13.32 -18.95
N MET A 107 2.24 13.04 -17.79
CA MET A 107 2.81 12.19 -16.74
C MET A 107 2.98 10.75 -17.25
N PRO A 108 4.13 10.09 -16.96
CA PRO A 108 4.39 8.73 -17.42
C PRO A 108 3.33 7.76 -16.90
N MET A 109 3.05 6.72 -17.69
CA MET A 109 2.09 5.69 -17.30
C MET A 109 2.59 4.89 -16.09
N VAL A 110 1.67 4.60 -15.17
CA VAL A 110 1.93 3.68 -14.04
C VAL A 110 1.71 2.24 -14.51
N MET A 111 2.74 1.43 -14.35
CA MET A 111 2.82 0.03 -14.76
C MET A 111 2.73 -0.89 -13.56
N GLY A 112 2.21 -2.10 -13.75
CA GLY A 112 2.41 -3.20 -12.82
C GLY A 112 3.82 -3.78 -12.92
N GLU A 113 4.16 -4.68 -11.99
CA GLU A 113 5.45 -5.40 -11.99
C GLU A 113 5.66 -6.27 -13.24
N ASP A 114 4.59 -6.64 -13.94
CA ASP A 114 4.62 -7.39 -15.21
C ASP A 114 4.91 -6.51 -16.44
N GLY A 115 5.12 -5.20 -16.24
CA GLY A 115 5.36 -4.22 -17.31
C GLY A 115 4.12 -3.85 -18.12
N LYS A 116 2.90 -4.24 -17.70
CA LYS A 116 1.63 -3.82 -18.31
C LYS A 116 1.02 -2.66 -17.53
N LYS A 117 0.03 -1.97 -18.13
CA LYS A 117 -0.71 -0.89 -17.47
C LYS A 117 -1.31 -1.40 -16.15
N LEU A 118 -1.12 -0.64 -15.07
CA LEU A 118 -1.69 -0.97 -13.77
C LEU A 118 -3.21 -1.18 -13.89
N SER A 119 -3.72 -2.20 -13.22
CA SER A 119 -5.11 -2.66 -13.32
C SER A 119 -5.47 -3.50 -12.09
N LYS A 120 -6.76 -3.81 -11.93
CA LYS A 120 -7.25 -4.64 -10.81
C LYS A 120 -6.61 -6.03 -10.73
N ARG A 121 -6.00 -6.53 -11.81
CA ARG A 121 -5.28 -7.82 -11.80
C ARG A 121 -4.00 -7.77 -10.96
N HIS A 122 -3.46 -6.57 -10.75
CA HIS A 122 -2.23 -6.36 -9.99
C HIS A 122 -2.51 -6.06 -8.50
N GLY A 123 -3.77 -5.94 -8.10
CA GLY A 123 -4.18 -5.59 -6.73
C GLY A 123 -5.11 -4.37 -6.70
N ALA A 124 -5.10 -3.65 -5.58
CA ALA A 124 -5.88 -2.45 -5.38
C ALA A 124 -5.49 -1.36 -6.40
N THR A 125 -6.48 -0.69 -6.99
CA THR A 125 -6.23 0.48 -7.86
C THR A 125 -7.02 1.71 -7.45
N GLN A 126 -7.92 1.59 -6.47
CA GLN A 126 -8.69 2.71 -5.95
C GLN A 126 -8.16 3.12 -4.59
N VAL A 127 -8.03 4.43 -4.36
CA VAL A 127 -7.54 5.00 -3.09
C VAL A 127 -8.34 4.47 -1.89
N ILE A 128 -9.64 4.21 -2.05
CA ILE A 128 -10.51 3.68 -0.98
C ILE A 128 -10.08 2.28 -0.52
N GLU A 129 -9.48 1.47 -1.39
CA GLU A 129 -8.98 0.14 -1.07
C GLU A 129 -7.70 0.26 -0.22
N PHE A 130 -6.79 1.16 -0.61
CA PHE A 130 -5.56 1.45 0.13
C PHE A 130 -5.83 2.06 1.52
N ARG A 131 -6.86 2.91 1.65
CA ARG A 131 -7.20 3.57 2.92
C ARG A 131 -7.43 2.60 4.08
N LYS A 132 -7.80 1.34 3.81
CA LYS A 132 -8.00 0.32 4.86
C LYS A 132 -6.69 -0.17 5.47
N ALA A 133 -5.58 -0.16 4.74
CA ALA A 133 -4.34 -0.80 5.19
C ALA A 133 -3.14 0.16 5.29
N TYR A 134 -3.21 1.28 4.57
CA TYR A 134 -2.10 2.22 4.40
C TYR A 134 -2.38 3.57 5.03
N LEU A 135 -1.33 4.18 5.58
CA LEU A 135 -1.33 5.56 6.02
C LEU A 135 -1.32 6.52 4.83
N PRO A 136 -2.05 7.65 4.91
CA PRO A 136 -2.08 8.63 3.83
C PRO A 136 -0.69 9.21 3.53
N GLU A 137 0.17 9.37 4.54
CA GLU A 137 1.54 9.86 4.37
C GLU A 137 2.38 8.91 3.51
N ALA A 138 2.25 7.60 3.74
CA ALA A 138 2.94 6.58 2.96
C ALA A 138 2.47 6.56 1.50
N LEU A 139 1.15 6.63 1.30
CA LEU A 139 0.58 6.60 -0.04
C LEU A 139 0.95 7.86 -0.84
N LEU A 140 0.88 9.04 -0.22
CA LEU A 140 1.27 10.30 -0.87
C LEU A 140 2.75 10.31 -1.23
N ASN A 141 3.62 9.90 -0.30
CA ASN A 141 5.04 9.80 -0.56
C ASN A 141 5.33 8.82 -1.71
N PHE A 142 4.71 7.64 -1.68
CA PHE A 142 4.93 6.63 -2.69
C PHE A 142 4.46 7.09 -4.07
N ILE A 143 3.24 7.64 -4.17
CA ILE A 143 2.67 8.13 -5.43
C ILE A 143 3.50 9.30 -5.98
N ALA A 144 3.97 10.21 -5.12
CA ALA A 144 4.82 11.31 -5.55
C ALA A 144 6.14 10.83 -6.18
N LEU A 145 6.65 9.66 -5.79
CA LEU A 145 7.85 9.07 -6.39
C LEU A 145 7.56 8.24 -7.64
N LEU A 146 6.28 8.03 -8.01
CA LEU A 146 5.91 7.38 -9.26
C LEU A 146 6.11 8.34 -10.44
N GLY A 147 7.31 8.34 -10.98
CA GLY A 147 7.68 9.14 -12.14
C GLY A 147 8.30 10.49 -11.79
N TRP A 148 8.58 10.77 -10.53
CA TRP A 148 9.33 11.96 -10.11
C TRP A 148 10.42 11.57 -9.11
N SER A 149 11.56 12.23 -9.18
CA SER A 149 12.67 12.02 -8.23
C SER A 149 13.25 13.35 -7.75
N TYR A 150 13.59 13.41 -6.47
CA TYR A 150 14.26 14.59 -5.91
C TYR A 150 15.77 14.52 -6.13
N ASN A 151 16.40 13.50 -5.54
CA ASN A 151 17.80 13.14 -5.69
C ASN A 151 17.93 11.61 -5.54
N ASP A 152 19.12 11.06 -5.75
CA ASP A 152 19.33 9.60 -5.76
C ASP A 152 19.33 8.94 -4.36
N LYS A 153 19.03 9.69 -3.29
CA LYS A 153 19.18 9.22 -1.90
C LYS A 153 17.90 9.37 -1.07
N ASP A 154 17.22 10.50 -1.19
CA ASP A 154 16.10 10.84 -0.35
C ASP A 154 14.82 10.25 -0.93
N GLU A 155 14.16 9.42 -0.12
CA GLU A 155 12.93 8.75 -0.51
C GLU A 155 11.76 9.06 0.44
N PHE A 156 12.01 9.70 1.58
CA PHE A 156 10.97 10.03 2.57
C PHE A 156 10.65 11.52 2.56
N PHE A 157 9.40 11.86 2.23
CA PHE A 157 8.91 13.23 2.16
C PHE A 157 7.48 13.33 2.69
N SER A 158 7.25 14.32 3.54
CA SER A 158 5.91 14.80 3.83
C SER A 158 5.32 15.55 2.63
N LEU A 159 3.99 15.70 2.59
CA LEU A 159 3.32 16.49 1.55
C LEU A 159 3.81 17.96 1.52
N GLN A 160 4.14 18.51 2.69
CA GLN A 160 4.63 19.89 2.83
C GLN A 160 6.05 20.03 2.29
N GLU A 161 6.89 19.02 2.46
CA GLU A 161 8.23 18.98 1.84
C GLU A 161 8.12 18.81 0.34
N LEU A 162 7.31 17.86 -0.14
CA LEU A 162 7.02 17.67 -1.57
C LEU A 162 6.58 18.99 -2.21
N ALA A 163 5.63 19.71 -1.61
CA ALA A 163 5.16 21.00 -2.15
C ALA A 163 6.27 22.07 -2.27
N LYS A 164 7.32 22.00 -1.46
CA LYS A 164 8.47 22.93 -1.52
C LYS A 164 9.51 22.54 -2.56
N ILE A 165 9.72 21.23 -2.75
CA ILE A 165 10.83 20.70 -3.55
C ILE A 165 10.38 20.17 -4.93
N PHE A 166 9.07 20.04 -5.14
CA PHE A 166 8.52 19.55 -6.40
C PHE A 166 8.85 20.50 -7.53
N ASP A 167 9.45 19.94 -8.58
CA ASP A 167 9.78 20.62 -9.82
C ASP A 167 9.31 19.73 -10.97
N ILE A 168 8.49 20.30 -11.86
CA ILE A 168 7.96 19.63 -13.05
C ILE A 168 9.07 19.09 -13.95
N LYS A 169 10.24 19.72 -13.96
CA LYS A 169 11.42 19.29 -14.75
C LYS A 169 12.06 18.01 -14.25
N ARG A 170 11.71 17.57 -13.05
CA ARG A 170 12.19 16.31 -12.44
C ARG A 170 11.22 15.15 -12.63
N ILE A 171 10.17 15.35 -13.41
CA ILE A 171 9.30 14.25 -13.84
C ILE A 171 10.02 13.49 -14.95
N ASN A 172 10.18 12.19 -14.75
CA ASN A 172 10.83 11.28 -15.68
C ASN A 172 9.88 10.92 -16.82
N SER A 173 10.42 10.76 -18.03
CA SER A 173 9.65 10.29 -19.19
C SER A 173 9.42 8.77 -19.19
N SER A 174 10.23 8.01 -18.45
CA SER A 174 10.10 6.56 -18.32
C SER A 174 8.86 6.16 -17.51
N PRO A 175 8.14 5.08 -17.90
CA PRO A 175 7.04 4.53 -17.11
C PRO A 175 7.46 4.17 -15.69
N ALA A 176 6.58 4.43 -14.72
CA ALA A 176 6.83 4.12 -13.31
C ALA A 176 6.23 2.76 -12.94
N ILE A 177 6.99 1.90 -12.26
CA ILE A 177 6.49 0.59 -11.79
C ILE A 177 5.87 0.78 -10.40
N PHE A 178 4.63 0.32 -10.23
CA PHE A 178 3.97 0.24 -8.93
C PHE A 178 4.46 -1.01 -8.18
N ASP A 179 5.41 -0.80 -7.26
CA ASP A 179 5.98 -1.86 -6.41
C ASP A 179 5.31 -1.88 -5.02
N TYR A 180 4.57 -2.95 -4.73
CA TYR A 180 3.89 -3.12 -3.44
C TYR A 180 4.86 -3.31 -2.27
N LYS A 181 6.03 -3.94 -2.49
CA LYS A 181 7.03 -4.11 -1.43
C LYS A 181 7.61 -2.75 -1.03
N LYS A 182 7.85 -1.87 -2.01
CA LYS A 182 8.29 -0.50 -1.73
C LYS A 182 7.21 0.31 -1.03
N LEU A 183 5.94 0.18 -1.44
CA LEU A 183 4.83 0.82 -0.73
C LEU A 183 4.69 0.33 0.72
N ASN A 184 4.77 -0.99 0.96
CA ASN A 184 4.76 -1.57 2.30
C ASN A 184 5.94 -1.08 3.16
N TYR A 185 7.12 -0.97 2.56
CA TYR A 185 8.30 -0.43 3.22
C TYR A 185 8.07 1.01 3.70
N PHE A 186 7.53 1.89 2.83
CA PHE A 186 7.13 3.24 3.22
C PHE A 186 6.10 3.18 4.35
N ASN A 187 5.05 2.39 4.18
CA ASN A 187 3.96 2.31 5.14
C ASN A 187 4.43 1.87 6.53
N GLY A 188 5.22 0.80 6.62
CA GLY A 188 5.80 0.36 7.89
C GLY A 188 6.69 1.42 8.53
N SER A 189 7.48 2.16 7.74
CA SER A 189 8.30 3.28 8.24
C SER A 189 7.44 4.40 8.81
N TYR A 190 6.35 4.78 8.13
CA TYR A 190 5.40 5.79 8.62
C TYR A 190 4.59 5.29 9.83
N ILE A 191 4.26 4.00 9.89
CA ILE A 191 3.63 3.39 11.07
C ILE A 191 4.56 3.51 12.27
N ARG A 192 5.82 3.09 12.16
CA ARG A 192 6.81 3.20 13.25
C ARG A 192 7.07 4.62 13.72
N LYS A 193 7.07 5.60 12.80
CA LYS A 193 7.24 7.03 13.15
C LYS A 193 6.00 7.66 13.77
N SER A 194 4.84 7.02 13.68
CA SER A 194 3.59 7.57 14.22
C SER A 194 3.47 7.38 15.73
N SER A 195 2.77 8.29 16.40
CA SER A 195 2.41 8.15 17.81
C SER A 195 1.57 6.90 18.05
N GLN A 196 1.74 6.24 19.19
CA GLN A 196 0.97 5.05 19.56
C GLN A 196 -0.54 5.32 19.57
N GLU A 197 -0.97 6.48 20.05
CA GLU A 197 -2.38 6.88 20.13
C GLU A 197 -3.03 6.88 18.74
N LYS A 198 -2.33 7.44 17.74
CA LYS A 198 -2.77 7.43 16.33
C LYS A 198 -2.89 6.00 15.81
N ILE A 199 -1.88 5.17 16.03
CA ILE A 199 -1.87 3.79 15.50
C ILE A 199 -2.95 2.95 16.17
N ILE A 200 -3.11 3.02 17.48
CA ILE A 200 -4.17 2.35 18.23
C ILE A 200 -5.54 2.75 17.70
N GLY A 201 -5.80 4.04 17.52
CA GLY A 201 -7.06 4.52 16.96
C GLY A 201 -7.36 3.98 15.55
N LEU A 202 -6.33 3.81 14.72
CA LEU A 202 -6.47 3.29 13.36
C LEU A 202 -6.67 1.78 13.30
N ILE A 203 -6.04 1.02 14.19
CA ILE A 203 -6.12 -0.45 14.16
C ILE A 203 -7.28 -1.02 14.98
N LEU A 204 -7.81 -0.26 15.94
CA LEU A 204 -8.87 -0.70 16.86
C LEU A 204 -10.06 -1.37 16.14
N PRO A 205 -10.56 -0.84 14.99
CA PRO A 205 -11.62 -1.53 14.24
C PRO A 205 -11.25 -2.97 13.82
N TYR A 206 -9.99 -3.24 13.49
CA TYR A 206 -9.53 -4.59 13.09
C TYR A 206 -9.43 -5.54 14.28
N TYR A 207 -9.08 -5.04 15.46
CA TYR A 207 -9.10 -5.86 16.68
C TYR A 207 -10.53 -6.22 17.10
N ILE A 208 -11.48 -5.28 16.91
CA ILE A 208 -12.91 -5.53 17.14
C ILE A 208 -13.44 -6.56 16.14
N GLU A 209 -13.11 -6.41 14.85
CA GLU A 209 -13.51 -7.36 13.80
C GLU A 209 -12.93 -8.76 14.04
N ALA A 210 -11.69 -8.85 14.52
CA ALA A 210 -11.05 -10.10 14.91
C ALA A 210 -11.58 -10.71 16.22
N GLY A 211 -12.45 -10.00 16.95
CA GLY A 211 -12.97 -10.43 18.24
C GLY A 211 -11.95 -10.44 19.38
N LEU A 212 -10.82 -9.74 19.22
CA LEU A 212 -9.77 -9.62 20.25
C LEU A 212 -10.07 -8.51 21.27
N ILE A 213 -10.86 -7.51 20.84
CA ILE A 213 -11.33 -6.40 21.66
C ILE A 213 -12.86 -6.32 21.51
N SER A 214 -13.55 -5.98 22.59
CA SER A 214 -15.00 -5.84 22.58
C SER A 214 -15.47 -4.67 21.68
N LYS A 215 -16.70 -4.77 21.16
CA LYS A 215 -17.30 -3.73 20.29
C LYS A 215 -17.35 -2.34 20.95
N ASN A 216 -17.46 -2.30 22.28
CA ASN A 216 -17.37 -1.09 23.09
C ASN A 216 -16.19 -1.27 24.06
N PRO A 217 -14.96 -0.96 23.61
CA PRO A 217 -13.75 -1.26 24.37
C PRO A 217 -13.78 -0.68 25.78
N THR A 218 -13.50 -1.52 26.76
CA THR A 218 -13.29 -1.09 28.14
C THR A 218 -11.95 -0.37 28.29
N LYS A 219 -11.77 0.36 29.40
CA LYS A 219 -10.48 0.98 29.71
C LYS A 219 -9.36 -0.06 29.83
N GLU A 220 -9.64 -1.20 30.46
CA GLU A 220 -8.68 -2.29 30.63
C GLU A 220 -8.22 -2.88 29.29
N GLU A 221 -9.14 -3.06 28.33
CA GLU A 221 -8.82 -3.52 26.98
C GLU A 221 -7.93 -2.51 26.22
N LEU A 222 -8.21 -1.22 26.35
CA LEU A 222 -7.41 -0.17 25.73
C LEU A 222 -6.02 -0.06 26.39
N ASP A 223 -5.94 -0.08 27.72
CA ASP A 223 -4.69 -0.06 28.48
C ASP A 223 -3.81 -1.29 28.13
N TYR A 224 -4.44 -2.46 27.93
CA TYR A 224 -3.73 -3.65 27.45
C TYR A 224 -3.22 -3.49 26.01
N LEU A 225 -4.04 -2.91 25.12
CA LEU A 225 -3.61 -2.63 23.74
C LEU A 225 -2.43 -1.65 23.69
N HIS A 226 -2.44 -0.62 24.56
CA HIS A 226 -1.30 0.27 24.76
C HIS A 226 -0.05 -0.47 25.24
N THR A 227 -0.20 -1.46 26.13
CA THR A 227 0.91 -2.26 26.66
C THR A 227 1.59 -3.09 25.56
N ILE A 228 0.81 -3.69 24.64
CA ILE A 228 1.37 -4.54 23.57
C ILE A 228 1.88 -3.74 22.37
N MET A 229 1.39 -2.51 22.17
CA MET A 229 1.66 -1.71 20.96
C MET A 229 3.14 -1.51 20.64
N PRO A 230 4.04 -1.22 21.60
CA PRO A 230 5.47 -1.04 21.32
C PRO A 230 6.09 -2.23 20.57
N LEU A 231 5.66 -3.45 20.88
CA LEU A 231 6.19 -4.67 20.24
C LEU A 231 5.52 -4.95 18.89
N VAL A 232 4.24 -4.62 18.76
CA VAL A 232 3.44 -4.88 17.56
C VAL A 232 3.77 -3.87 16.47
N GLN A 233 3.79 -2.57 16.79
CA GLN A 233 3.96 -1.47 15.86
C GLN A 233 5.26 -1.56 15.05
N GLU A 234 6.36 -2.02 15.68
CA GLU A 234 7.66 -2.22 15.01
C GLU A 234 7.60 -3.21 13.84
N ARG A 235 6.65 -4.14 13.87
CA ARG A 235 6.51 -5.23 12.90
C ARG A 235 5.46 -4.98 11.82
N LEU A 236 4.65 -3.93 11.96
CA LEU A 236 3.56 -3.68 11.03
C LEU A 236 4.08 -3.09 9.72
N GLU A 237 3.70 -3.72 8.61
CA GLU A 237 3.72 -3.12 7.29
C GLU A 237 2.34 -2.60 6.89
N LEU A 238 1.27 -3.24 7.36
CA LEU A 238 -0.13 -2.89 7.08
C LEU A 238 -0.92 -2.80 8.39
N LEU A 239 -1.84 -1.84 8.46
CA LEU A 239 -2.70 -1.66 9.64
C LEU A 239 -3.63 -2.86 9.88
N THR A 240 -4.09 -3.48 8.78
CA THR A 240 -4.99 -4.65 8.79
C THR A 240 -4.35 -5.89 9.40
N ASP A 241 -3.02 -5.98 9.38
CA ASP A 241 -2.30 -7.15 9.85
C ASP A 241 -2.04 -7.10 11.36
N ALA A 242 -2.39 -5.99 12.03
CA ALA A 242 -2.12 -5.81 13.44
C ALA A 242 -2.70 -6.90 14.35
N PRO A 243 -3.95 -7.36 14.17
CA PRO A 243 -4.47 -8.53 14.89
C PRO A 243 -3.68 -9.81 14.60
N LEU A 244 -3.30 -10.04 13.34
CA LEU A 244 -2.58 -11.26 12.93
C LEU A 244 -1.20 -11.37 13.60
N TYR A 245 -0.53 -10.24 13.82
CA TYR A 245 0.79 -10.16 14.47
C TYR A 245 0.74 -10.14 16.00
N SER A 246 -0.45 -10.08 16.61
CA SER A 246 -0.61 -9.86 18.05
C SER A 246 -1.65 -10.74 18.72
N ASP A 247 -2.41 -11.55 17.97
CA ASP A 247 -3.49 -12.37 18.52
C ASP A 247 -3.03 -13.33 19.63
N PHE A 248 -1.77 -13.74 19.63
CA PHE A 248 -1.17 -14.53 20.71
C PHE A 248 -1.06 -13.79 22.05
N PHE A 249 -1.18 -12.46 22.10
CA PHE A 249 -1.32 -11.74 23.37
C PHE A 249 -2.67 -12.00 24.05
N PHE A 250 -3.66 -12.41 23.28
CA PHE A 250 -5.02 -12.64 23.76
C PHE A 250 -5.27 -14.12 24.05
N GLY A 251 -6.24 -14.37 24.93
CA GLY A 251 -6.64 -15.72 25.34
C GLY A 251 -5.59 -16.50 26.14
N ASP A 252 -6.03 -17.64 26.67
CA ASP A 252 -5.17 -18.52 27.47
C ASP A 252 -4.09 -19.21 26.63
N TYR A 253 -4.45 -19.64 25.42
CA TYR A 253 -3.58 -20.36 24.50
C TYR A 253 -3.46 -19.61 23.17
N PRO A 254 -2.26 -19.57 22.55
CA PRO A 254 -2.10 -18.91 21.28
C PRO A 254 -2.75 -19.73 20.16
N PRO A 255 -3.18 -19.10 19.05
CA PRO A 255 -3.49 -19.82 17.83
C PRO A 255 -2.18 -20.39 17.26
N TYR A 256 -1.99 -21.71 17.35
CA TYR A 256 -0.80 -22.39 16.83
C TYR A 256 -0.82 -22.42 15.29
N LYS A 257 -0.28 -21.39 14.65
CA LYS A 257 -0.21 -21.21 13.18
C LYS A 257 0.97 -21.93 12.54
N THR A 258 2.03 -22.20 13.29
CA THR A 258 3.23 -22.89 12.80
C THR A 258 3.65 -24.04 13.72
N TRP A 259 2.67 -24.79 14.24
CA TRP A 259 2.90 -25.91 15.17
C TRP A 259 3.86 -26.95 14.59
N GLU A 260 3.75 -27.22 13.30
CA GLU A 260 4.59 -28.16 12.56
C GLU A 260 6.09 -27.81 12.60
N MET A 261 6.44 -26.58 12.97
CA MET A 261 7.82 -26.12 13.12
C MET A 261 8.33 -26.20 14.57
N ILE A 262 7.49 -26.61 15.54
CA ILE A 262 7.90 -26.69 16.95
C ILE A 262 9.02 -27.70 17.17
N VAL A 263 9.12 -28.72 16.31
CA VAL A 263 10.24 -29.65 16.25
C VAL A 263 11.12 -29.27 15.05
N PRO A 264 12.28 -28.63 15.27
CA PRO A 264 13.19 -28.29 14.18
C PRO A 264 13.68 -29.53 13.44
N LYS A 265 14.01 -29.36 12.16
CA LYS A 265 14.59 -30.43 11.34
C LYS A 265 15.82 -31.05 12.03
N ASN A 266 15.94 -32.37 11.93
CA ASN A 266 17.02 -33.17 12.52
C ASN A 266 17.08 -33.11 14.06
N THR A 267 15.95 -32.88 14.73
CA THR A 267 15.85 -32.97 16.20
C THR A 267 14.80 -34.01 16.58
N GLU A 268 15.06 -34.76 17.65
CA GLU A 268 14.10 -35.72 18.18
C GLU A 268 13.01 -35.02 19.00
N LYS A 269 11.76 -35.47 18.87
CA LYS A 269 10.62 -34.93 19.62
C LYS A 269 10.82 -35.05 21.14
N SER A 270 11.39 -36.16 21.62
CA SER A 270 11.80 -36.38 23.02
C SER A 270 12.69 -35.26 23.54
N LYS A 271 13.65 -34.81 22.73
CA LYS A 271 14.57 -33.72 23.05
C LYS A 271 13.86 -32.37 23.18
N ILE A 272 12.86 -32.12 22.35
CA ILE A 272 12.06 -30.89 22.43
C ILE A 272 11.19 -30.87 23.68
N ILE A 273 10.63 -32.02 24.06
CA ILE A 273 9.91 -32.18 25.33
C ILE A 273 10.85 -31.88 26.52
N GLU A 274 12.08 -32.41 26.50
CA GLU A 274 13.10 -32.13 27.52
C GLU A 274 13.47 -30.63 27.58
N VAL A 275 13.72 -30.00 26.44
CA VAL A 275 13.97 -28.54 26.33
C VAL A 275 12.85 -27.72 26.97
N LEU A 276 11.59 -27.98 26.59
CA LEU A 276 10.45 -27.23 27.10
C LEU A 276 10.23 -27.48 28.60
N SER A 277 10.52 -28.70 29.08
CA SER A 277 10.39 -29.04 30.49
C SER A 277 11.43 -28.31 31.35
N MET A 278 12.69 -28.28 30.90
CA MET A 278 13.75 -27.50 31.56
C MET A 278 13.45 -25.99 31.53
N ALA A 279 12.98 -25.46 30.40
CA ALA A 279 12.59 -24.06 30.29
C ALA A 279 11.46 -23.71 31.27
N LYS A 280 10.46 -24.60 31.40
CA LYS A 280 9.37 -24.43 32.37
C LYS A 280 9.89 -24.38 33.81
N GLU A 281 10.72 -25.35 34.22
CA GLU A 281 11.31 -25.40 35.57
C GLU A 281 12.14 -24.15 35.89
N MET A 282 12.96 -23.69 34.94
CA MET A 282 13.71 -22.46 35.07
C MET A 282 12.78 -21.26 35.30
N LEU A 283 11.76 -21.10 34.45
CA LEU A 283 10.79 -20.00 34.58
C LEU A 283 9.99 -20.06 35.88
N GLU A 284 9.70 -21.25 36.41
CA GLU A 284 9.07 -21.43 37.72
C GLU A 284 9.97 -20.93 38.86
N ALA A 285 11.27 -21.18 38.78
CA ALA A 285 12.24 -20.81 39.82
C ALA A 285 12.71 -19.35 39.79
N LEU A 286 12.56 -18.64 38.65
CA LEU A 286 13.25 -17.37 38.40
C LEU A 286 12.58 -16.08 38.93
N GLY A 287 11.48 -16.14 39.69
CA GLY A 287 10.88 -14.93 40.30
C GLY A 287 10.51 -13.81 39.30
N GLU A 288 10.72 -12.54 39.69
CA GLU A 288 10.55 -11.32 38.86
C GLU A 288 11.88 -10.81 38.28
N LYS A 289 12.67 -11.68 37.66
CA LYS A 289 13.91 -11.26 36.99
C LYS A 289 13.64 -10.49 35.70
N ASP A 290 14.64 -9.72 35.28
CA ASP A 290 14.60 -9.01 34.00
C ASP A 290 14.79 -9.95 32.79
N ASP A 291 14.46 -9.44 31.60
CA ASP A 291 14.48 -10.20 30.35
C ASP A 291 15.86 -10.75 29.98
N LYS A 292 16.95 -10.05 30.34
CA LYS A 292 18.32 -10.47 29.99
C LYS A 292 18.78 -11.64 30.84
N GLU A 293 18.44 -11.62 32.13
CA GLU A 293 18.75 -12.74 33.02
C GLU A 293 17.96 -14.00 32.63
N LEU A 294 16.68 -13.84 32.28
CA LEU A 294 15.84 -14.92 31.78
C LEU A 294 16.40 -15.50 30.47
N GLU A 295 16.83 -14.64 29.55
CA GLU A 295 17.44 -15.07 28.29
C GLU A 295 18.71 -15.87 28.50
N ALA A 296 19.62 -15.40 29.35
CA ALA A 296 20.87 -16.11 29.65
C ALA A 296 20.63 -17.48 30.29
N GLU A 297 19.68 -17.59 31.23
CA GLU A 297 19.35 -18.85 31.90
C GLU A 297 18.75 -19.86 30.92
N ILE A 298 17.79 -19.44 30.08
CA ILE A 298 17.22 -20.30 29.04
C ILE A 298 18.27 -20.69 28.00
N TYR A 299 19.19 -19.78 27.67
CA TYR A 299 20.30 -20.08 26.77
C TYR A 299 21.20 -21.21 27.32
N SER A 300 21.37 -21.33 28.65
CA SER A 300 22.15 -22.41 29.27
C SER A 300 21.64 -23.82 28.95
N ILE A 301 20.37 -23.97 28.54
CA ILE A 301 19.80 -25.26 28.09
C ILE A 301 20.58 -25.80 26.88
N THR A 302 21.08 -24.91 26.01
CA THR A 302 21.87 -25.30 24.84
C THR A 302 23.09 -26.13 25.22
N GLU A 303 23.82 -25.70 26.25
CA GLU A 303 25.00 -26.39 26.77
C GLU A 303 24.62 -27.67 27.53
N LYS A 304 23.61 -27.60 28.41
CA LYS A 304 23.15 -28.76 29.21
C LYS A 304 22.69 -29.93 28.35
N LEU A 305 22.06 -29.64 27.21
CA LEU A 305 21.46 -30.64 26.33
C LEU A 305 22.24 -30.91 25.05
N GLY A 306 23.33 -30.18 24.79
CA GLY A 306 24.14 -30.32 23.57
C GLY A 306 23.38 -29.93 22.29
N VAL A 307 22.45 -28.97 22.38
CA VAL A 307 21.59 -28.53 21.26
C VAL A 307 21.89 -27.09 20.85
N LYS A 308 21.62 -26.74 19.59
CA LYS A 308 21.78 -25.37 19.10
C LYS A 308 20.68 -24.46 19.66
N ALA A 309 20.94 -23.15 19.76
CA ALA A 309 19.96 -22.15 20.20
C ALA A 309 18.61 -22.24 19.46
N GLY A 310 18.63 -22.51 18.15
CA GLY A 310 17.39 -22.71 17.37
C GLY A 310 16.51 -23.85 17.88
N ALA A 311 17.09 -24.90 18.47
CA ALA A 311 16.36 -26.02 19.09
C ALA A 311 15.86 -25.73 20.51
N VAL A 312 16.20 -24.57 21.09
CA VAL A 312 15.69 -24.09 22.38
C VAL A 312 14.65 -23.00 22.17
N PHE A 313 15.03 -21.93 21.47
CA PHE A 313 14.20 -20.74 21.33
C PHE A 313 13.05 -20.88 20.34
N MET A 314 13.19 -21.70 19.28
CA MET A 314 12.08 -21.89 18.33
C MET A 314 10.93 -22.68 18.96
N PRO A 315 11.15 -23.82 19.63
CA PRO A 315 10.07 -24.52 20.32
C PRO A 315 9.44 -23.67 21.41
N LEU A 316 10.25 -22.97 22.22
CA LEU A 316 9.74 -22.10 23.27
C LEU A 316 8.89 -20.95 22.69
N ARG A 317 9.36 -20.32 21.61
CA ARG A 317 8.59 -19.27 20.91
C ARG A 317 7.26 -19.81 20.42
N ILE A 318 7.25 -20.94 19.72
CA ILE A 318 6.00 -21.52 19.20
C ILE A 318 5.08 -21.96 20.34
N ALA A 319 5.62 -22.49 21.44
CA ALA A 319 4.84 -22.84 22.62
C ALA A 319 4.11 -21.61 23.20
N ILE A 320 4.81 -20.47 23.31
CA ILE A 320 4.30 -19.23 23.90
C ILE A 320 3.41 -18.45 22.93
N THR A 321 3.80 -18.31 21.67
CA THR A 321 3.15 -17.39 20.71
C THR A 321 2.39 -18.10 19.59
N GLY A 322 2.53 -19.41 19.45
CA GLY A 322 1.92 -20.17 18.36
C GLY A 322 2.57 -19.97 16.99
N VAL A 323 3.57 -19.09 16.88
CA VAL A 323 4.23 -18.72 15.62
C VAL A 323 5.76 -18.82 15.72
N ASN A 324 6.40 -19.13 14.60
CA ASN A 324 7.87 -19.19 14.49
C ASN A 324 8.54 -17.81 14.38
N LYS A 325 7.77 -16.75 14.11
CA LYS A 325 8.22 -15.36 14.01
C LYS A 325 7.29 -14.48 14.84
N SER A 326 7.84 -13.84 15.86
CA SER A 326 7.15 -12.91 16.75
C SER A 326 8.10 -11.77 17.15
N PRO A 327 7.67 -10.78 17.94
CA PRO A 327 8.60 -9.91 18.66
C PRO A 327 9.58 -10.72 19.53
N GLU A 328 10.51 -10.02 20.17
CA GLU A 328 11.41 -10.64 21.14
C GLU A 328 10.62 -11.42 22.20
N LEU A 329 11.10 -12.63 22.51
CA LEU A 329 10.31 -13.62 23.23
C LEU A 329 10.09 -13.23 24.70
N PHE A 330 11.10 -12.67 25.35
CA PHE A 330 11.04 -12.31 26.77
C PHE A 330 10.12 -11.12 27.04
N PRO A 331 10.18 -10.01 26.27
CA PRO A 331 9.16 -8.95 26.37
C PRO A 331 7.73 -9.47 26.16
N VAL A 332 7.54 -10.42 25.23
CA VAL A 332 6.22 -11.06 25.03
C VAL A 332 5.80 -11.82 26.29
N MET A 333 6.69 -12.63 26.87
CA MET A 333 6.40 -13.40 28.09
C MET A 333 6.14 -12.49 29.30
N HIS A 334 6.86 -11.38 29.41
CA HIS A 334 6.66 -10.38 30.45
C HIS A 334 5.23 -9.81 30.41
N ILE A 335 4.78 -9.39 29.23
CA ILE A 335 3.41 -8.89 29.01
C ILE A 335 2.35 -9.97 29.24
N LEU A 336 2.59 -11.21 28.78
CA LEU A 336 1.67 -12.33 29.00
C LEU A 336 1.56 -12.71 30.48
N GLY A 337 2.61 -12.43 31.24
CA GLY A 337 2.79 -12.87 32.61
C GLY A 337 3.32 -14.30 32.71
N LYS A 338 3.91 -14.59 33.87
CA LYS A 338 4.51 -15.89 34.21
C LYS A 338 3.51 -17.04 34.10
N GLU A 339 2.33 -16.89 34.72
CA GLU A 339 1.32 -17.95 34.77
C GLU A 339 0.87 -18.39 33.38
N ARG A 340 0.52 -17.44 32.51
CA ARG A 340 0.08 -17.72 31.14
C ARG A 340 1.22 -18.34 30.32
N SER A 341 2.44 -17.85 30.49
CA SER A 341 3.62 -18.41 29.82
C SER A 341 3.87 -19.87 30.20
N LEU A 342 3.85 -20.20 31.50
CA LEU A 342 4.01 -21.56 32.00
C LEU A 342 2.88 -22.49 31.53
N LYS A 343 1.63 -22.02 31.59
CA LYS A 343 0.45 -22.76 31.10
C LYS A 343 0.59 -23.13 29.62
N ARG A 344 1.11 -22.21 28.79
CA ARG A 344 1.31 -22.42 27.35
C ARG A 344 2.46 -23.40 27.06
N ILE A 345 3.54 -23.34 27.83
CA ILE A 345 4.65 -24.31 27.73
C ILE A 345 4.16 -25.71 28.10
N GLU A 346 3.43 -25.83 29.21
CA GLU A 346 2.86 -27.11 29.66
C GLU A 346 1.90 -27.70 28.62
N ASN A 347 1.03 -26.87 28.03
CA ASN A 347 0.16 -27.30 26.94
C ASN A 347 0.94 -27.82 25.73
N ALA A 348 2.02 -27.14 25.34
CA ALA A 348 2.87 -27.60 24.25
C ALA A 348 3.55 -28.95 24.56
N ILE A 349 4.03 -29.13 25.79
CA ILE A 349 4.60 -30.41 26.26
C ILE A 349 3.57 -31.53 26.15
N ASN A 350 2.35 -31.31 26.65
CA ASN A 350 1.29 -32.32 26.64
C ASN A 350 0.84 -32.66 25.22
N LYS A 351 0.71 -31.67 24.35
CA LYS A 351 0.39 -31.89 22.94
C LYS A 351 1.47 -32.72 22.24
N LEU A 352 2.75 -32.40 22.45
CA LEU A 352 3.86 -33.20 21.90
C LEU A 352 3.84 -34.64 22.39
N LYS A 353 3.57 -34.87 23.69
CA LYS A 353 3.44 -36.22 24.27
C LYS A 353 2.26 -37.00 23.69
N SER A 354 1.13 -36.34 23.41
CA SER A 354 -0.05 -37.00 22.82
C SER A 354 0.12 -37.39 21.34
N GLU A 355 1.11 -36.80 20.67
CA GLU A 355 1.49 -37.09 19.29
C GLU A 355 2.72 -38.03 19.21
N LEU A 356 3.14 -38.63 20.33
CA LEU A 356 4.06 -39.78 20.37
C LEU A 356 3.25 -41.06 20.22
#